data_AF-A0A927XXN7-F1
#
_entry.id   AF-A0A927XXN7-F1
#
_cell.length_a   1.000
_cell.length_b   1.000
_cell.length_c   1.000
_cell.angle_alpha   90.00
_cell.angle_beta   90.00
_cell.angle_gamma   90.00
#
_symmetry.space_group_name_H-M   'P 1'
#
loop_
_entity.id
_entity.type
_entity.pdbx_description
1 polymer ?
#
loop_
_entity_poly.entity_id
_entity_poly.type
_entity_poly.pdbx_seq_one_letter_code
_entity_poly.pdbx_strand_id
1 'polypeptide(L)'
;MTKTQAYQILGINEQATNEEIKKAYKKQAKKYHPDIYRGDKAFAEERMKQINEAYTLLCQKPTSNYSSNYNSESYEAYQRRREEAERIQREFEEQLKKMREETERMQKEIDERIKKMNKFFKRILIFLFCMLEFYIIILLKNAIEATFHYFNEEIWFFFGYFILLDIFAFAGVILAPIGFIWLLKKAKILK
;
A
#
# COMPACT_ATOMS: atom_id res chain seq x y z
N MET A 1 -25.12 13.83 45.31
CA MET A 1 -25.83 12.59 45.67
C MET A 1 -25.88 12.45 47.19
N THR A 2 -27.06 12.27 47.79
CA THR A 2 -27.20 12.12 49.25
C THR A 2 -27.16 10.64 49.67
N LYS A 3 -26.88 10.34 50.95
CA LYS A 3 -26.86 8.94 51.45
C LYS A 3 -28.18 8.21 51.18
N THR A 4 -29.31 8.86 51.41
CA THR A 4 -30.66 8.33 51.08
C THR A 4 -30.81 7.97 49.61
N GLN A 5 -30.33 8.83 48.69
CA GLN A 5 -30.33 8.52 47.25
C GLN A 5 -29.42 7.33 46.91
N ALA A 6 -28.30 7.17 47.63
CA ALA A 6 -27.38 6.04 47.44
C ALA A 6 -28.00 4.69 47.84
N TYR A 7 -28.72 4.65 48.96
CA TYR A 7 -29.46 3.45 49.38
C TYR A 7 -30.57 3.09 48.38
N GLN A 8 -31.29 4.09 47.86
CA GLN A 8 -32.32 3.89 46.84
C GLN A 8 -31.74 3.37 45.51
N ILE A 9 -30.60 3.92 45.05
CA ILE A 9 -29.95 3.47 43.80
C ILE A 9 -29.44 2.03 43.90
N LEU A 10 -28.94 1.62 45.07
CA LEU A 10 -28.55 0.23 45.32
C LEU A 10 -29.74 -0.69 45.60
N GLY A 11 -30.91 -0.14 45.93
CA GLY A 11 -32.14 -0.88 46.21
C GLY A 11 -32.13 -1.58 47.57
N ILE A 12 -31.55 -0.93 48.58
CA ILE A 12 -31.37 -1.45 49.94
C ILE A 12 -31.91 -0.46 50.97
N ASN A 13 -32.20 -0.95 52.17
CA ASN A 13 -32.66 -0.12 53.28
C ASN A 13 -31.53 0.81 53.77
N GLU A 14 -31.87 1.98 54.30
CA GLU A 14 -30.91 2.92 54.90
C GLU A 14 -30.18 2.33 56.13
N GLN A 15 -30.76 1.30 56.74
CA GLN A 15 -30.16 0.53 57.84
C GLN A 15 -29.34 -0.69 57.38
N ALA A 16 -29.09 -0.83 56.06
CA ALA A 16 -28.35 -1.96 55.53
C ALA A 16 -26.90 -2.01 56.03
N THR A 17 -26.42 -3.21 56.32
CA THR A 17 -25.03 -3.45 56.75
C THR A 17 -24.05 -3.29 55.59
N ASN A 18 -22.76 -3.07 55.90
CA ASN A 18 -21.70 -2.96 54.87
C ASN A 18 -21.62 -4.21 53.95
N GLU A 19 -21.97 -5.38 54.48
CA GLU A 19 -22.02 -6.61 53.69
C GLU A 19 -23.18 -6.61 52.69
N GLU A 20 -24.33 -6.11 53.11
CA GLU A 20 -25.52 -5.95 52.25
C GLU A 20 -25.28 -4.89 51.18
N ILE A 21 -24.62 -3.79 51.52
CA ILE A 21 -24.20 -2.75 50.56
C ILE A 21 -23.28 -3.36 49.49
N LYS A 22 -22.28 -4.17 49.88
CA LYS A 22 -21.36 -4.83 48.96
C LYS A 22 -22.05 -5.88 48.09
N LYS A 23 -23.00 -6.64 48.65
CA LYS A 23 -23.80 -7.62 47.90
C LYS A 23 -24.72 -6.94 46.89
N ALA A 24 -25.39 -5.86 47.29
CA ALA A 24 -26.27 -5.09 46.42
C ALA A 24 -25.50 -4.42 45.27
N TYR A 25 -24.34 -3.83 45.56
CA TYR A 25 -23.44 -3.29 44.54
C TYR A 25 -23.08 -4.33 43.48
N LYS A 26 -22.60 -5.51 43.89
CA LYS A 26 -22.24 -6.59 42.97
C LYS A 26 -23.43 -7.04 42.10
N LYS A 27 -24.62 -7.11 42.69
CA LYS A 27 -25.86 -7.48 41.98
C LYS A 27 -26.25 -6.45 40.92
N GLN A 28 -26.18 -5.16 41.25
CA GLN A 28 -26.52 -4.08 40.33
C GLN A 28 -25.44 -3.91 39.25
N ALA A 29 -24.15 -4.00 39.60
CA ALA A 29 -23.05 -3.93 38.65
C ALA A 29 -23.11 -5.05 37.60
N LYS A 30 -23.45 -6.29 38.00
CA LYS A 30 -23.64 -7.38 37.04
C LYS A 30 -24.84 -7.15 36.11
N LYS A 31 -25.88 -6.46 36.59
CA LYS A 31 -27.11 -6.18 35.83
C LYS A 31 -26.91 -5.09 34.78
N TYR A 32 -26.14 -4.05 35.10
CA TYR A 32 -25.90 -2.90 34.24
C TYR A 32 -24.48 -2.86 33.65
N HIS A 33 -23.78 -4.00 33.60
CA HIS A 33 -22.46 -4.06 32.99
C HIS A 33 -22.58 -3.77 31.48
N PRO A 34 -21.77 -2.86 30.90
CA PRO A 34 -21.87 -2.47 29.49
C PRO A 34 -21.74 -3.65 28.52
N ASP A 35 -21.00 -4.69 28.91
CA ASP A 35 -20.86 -5.92 28.10
C ASP A 35 -21.99 -6.94 28.29
N ILE A 36 -22.78 -6.86 29.37
CA ILE A 36 -23.83 -7.84 29.69
C ILE A 36 -25.22 -7.28 29.37
N TYR A 37 -25.39 -5.97 29.46
CA TYR A 37 -26.66 -5.30 29.24
C TYR A 37 -27.04 -5.31 27.74
N ARG A 38 -28.19 -5.91 27.43
CA ARG A 38 -28.68 -6.10 26.04
C ARG A 38 -29.44 -4.89 25.48
N GLY A 39 -29.60 -3.83 26.27
CA GLY A 39 -30.28 -2.59 25.87
C GLY A 39 -29.29 -1.51 25.44
N ASP A 40 -29.69 -0.25 25.58
CA ASP A 40 -28.82 0.89 25.30
C ASP A 40 -27.58 0.92 26.22
N LYS A 41 -26.40 0.97 25.61
CA LYS A 41 -25.11 1.01 26.30
C LYS A 41 -24.91 2.32 27.05
N ALA A 42 -25.43 3.43 26.52
CA ALA A 42 -25.33 4.74 27.18
C ALA A 42 -26.11 4.75 28.50
N PHE A 43 -27.30 4.14 28.51
CA PHE A 43 -28.10 3.97 29.73
C PHE A 43 -27.42 3.06 30.75
N ALA A 44 -26.77 1.98 30.32
CA ALA A 44 -26.02 1.08 31.20
C ALA A 44 -24.82 1.78 31.85
N GLU A 45 -24.08 2.58 31.07
CA GLU A 45 -22.94 3.36 31.54
C GLU A 45 -23.36 4.42 32.58
N GLU A 46 -24.43 5.17 32.29
CA GLU A 46 -24.96 6.18 33.22
C GLU A 46 -25.42 5.54 34.54
N ARG A 47 -26.13 4.40 34.45
CA ARG A 47 -26.57 3.65 35.63
C ARG A 47 -25.39 3.08 36.41
N MET A 48 -24.39 2.54 35.73
CA MET A 48 -23.18 2.01 36.36
C MET A 48 -22.42 3.10 37.10
N LYS A 49 -22.31 4.30 36.51
CA LYS A 49 -21.69 5.46 37.15
C LYS A 49 -22.42 5.83 38.46
N GLN A 50 -23.74 5.91 38.44
CA GLN A 50 -24.55 6.17 39.63
C GLN A 50 -24.39 5.09 40.71
N ILE A 51 -24.30 3.81 40.33
CA ILE A 51 -24.08 2.68 41.24
C ILE A 51 -22.69 2.76 41.91
N ASN A 52 -21.65 3.12 41.16
CA ASN A 52 -20.29 3.30 41.67
C ASN A 52 -20.20 4.49 42.63
N GLU A 53 -20.84 5.61 42.30
CA GLU A 53 -20.93 6.79 43.17
C GLU A 53 -21.67 6.46 44.47
N ALA A 54 -22.79 5.72 44.39
CA ALA A 54 -23.54 5.26 45.55
C ALA A 54 -22.69 4.40 46.51
N TYR A 55 -21.98 3.42 45.95
CA TYR A 55 -21.16 2.51 46.73
C TYR A 55 -20.01 3.24 47.41
N THR A 56 -19.33 4.15 46.69
CA THR A 56 -18.22 4.94 47.23
C THR A 56 -18.67 5.82 48.40
N LEU A 57 -19.83 6.48 48.25
CA LEU A 57 -20.38 7.38 49.27
C LEU A 57 -20.83 6.64 50.54
N LEU A 58 -21.33 5.41 50.40
CA LEU A 58 -21.72 4.57 51.54
C LEU A 58 -20.53 3.86 52.20
N CYS A 59 -19.49 3.54 51.43
CA CYS A 59 -18.30 2.84 51.90
C CYS A 59 -17.21 3.78 52.44
N GLN A 60 -17.35 5.09 52.23
CA GLN A 60 -16.50 6.11 52.87
C GLN A 60 -16.71 6.10 54.39
N LYS A 61 -15.91 5.30 55.10
CA LYS A 61 -15.59 5.55 56.50
C LYS A 61 -14.70 6.81 56.58
N PRO A 62 -14.80 7.63 57.64
CA PRO A 62 -13.81 8.66 57.89
C PRO A 62 -12.52 7.97 58.35
N THR A 63 -11.70 7.53 57.41
CA THR A 63 -10.36 6.99 57.70
C THR A 63 -9.41 8.16 57.92
N SER A 64 -9.48 8.78 59.10
CA SER A 64 -8.53 9.83 59.51
C SER A 64 -7.21 9.27 60.07
N ASN A 65 -6.77 8.07 59.71
CA ASN A 65 -5.51 7.46 60.17
C ASN A 65 -4.97 6.40 59.19
N TYR A 66 -4.89 6.74 57.90
CA TYR A 66 -4.27 5.90 56.88
C TYR A 66 -3.19 6.70 56.11
N SER A 67 -2.25 7.26 56.86
CA SER A 67 -1.03 7.85 56.30
C SER A 67 0.14 7.42 57.17
N SER A 68 1.25 7.03 56.53
CA SER A 68 2.58 6.69 57.10
C SER A 68 3.02 5.22 57.24
N ASN A 69 2.48 4.26 56.46
CA ASN A 69 3.22 3.00 56.26
C ASN A 69 2.94 2.31 54.91
N TYR A 70 3.24 2.98 53.80
CA TYR A 70 3.31 2.35 52.47
C TYR A 70 4.78 2.00 52.20
N ASN A 71 5.09 0.70 52.16
CA ASN A 71 6.43 0.10 52.04
C ASN A 71 7.32 0.76 50.97
N SER A 72 8.42 1.40 51.40
CA SER A 72 9.51 1.90 50.53
C SER A 72 10.06 0.82 49.58
N GLU A 73 10.09 -0.44 50.04
CA GLU A 73 10.53 -1.62 49.28
C GLU A 73 9.70 -1.87 48.00
N SER A 74 8.40 -1.57 48.03
CA SER A 74 7.52 -1.78 46.89
C SER A 74 7.75 -0.75 45.78
N TYR A 75 8.22 0.44 46.12
CA TYR A 75 8.47 1.52 45.16
C TYR A 75 9.81 1.32 44.45
N GLU A 76 10.87 0.93 45.17
CA GLU A 76 12.17 0.63 44.56
C GLU A 76 12.11 -0.59 43.63
N ALA A 77 11.39 -1.65 44.01
CA ALA A 77 11.17 -2.81 43.16
C ALA A 77 10.32 -2.50 41.91
N TYR A 78 9.50 -1.45 41.96
CA TYR A 78 8.75 -0.95 40.80
C TYR A 78 9.67 -0.16 39.85
N GLN A 79 10.50 0.73 40.37
CA GLN A 79 11.44 1.51 39.56
C GLN A 79 12.46 0.61 38.85
N ARG A 80 13.03 -0.39 39.54
CA ARG A 80 13.97 -1.34 38.92
C ARG A 80 13.36 -2.10 37.75
N ARG A 81 12.13 -2.61 37.89
CA ARG A 81 11.41 -3.30 36.80
C ARG A 81 11.11 -2.39 35.62
N ARG A 82 10.80 -1.12 35.89
CA ARG A 82 10.58 -0.13 34.86
C ARG A 82 11.86 0.16 34.08
N GLU A 83 12.97 0.41 34.78
CA GLU A 83 14.28 0.65 34.16
C GLU A 83 14.76 -0.56 33.36
N GLU A 84 14.54 -1.77 33.87
CA GLU A 84 14.84 -3.02 33.17
C GLU A 84 13.99 -3.19 31.91
N ALA A 85 12.69 -2.90 31.97
CA ALA A 85 11.81 -2.89 30.80
C ALA A 85 12.27 -1.86 29.75
N GLU A 86 12.65 -0.65 30.18
CA GLU A 86 13.17 0.39 29.29
C GLU A 86 14.53 -0.01 28.68
N ARG A 87 15.37 -0.78 29.38
CA ARG A 87 16.60 -1.34 28.82
C ARG A 87 16.32 -2.42 27.78
N ILE A 88 15.48 -3.39 28.10
CA ILE A 88 15.09 -4.48 27.18
C ILE A 88 14.46 -3.90 25.91
N GLN A 89 13.60 -2.88 26.06
CA GLN A 89 12.98 -2.19 24.94
C GLN A 89 14.02 -1.54 24.03
N ARG A 90 15.02 -0.83 24.60
CA ARG A 90 16.10 -0.20 23.83
C ARG A 90 16.98 -1.24 23.11
N GLU A 91 17.33 -2.33 23.80
CA GLU A 91 18.12 -3.42 23.21
C GLU A 91 17.38 -4.06 22.03
N PHE A 92 16.06 -4.27 22.16
CA PHE A 92 15.22 -4.78 21.08
C PHE A 92 15.13 -3.80 19.89
N GLU A 93 14.95 -2.50 20.15
CA GLU A 93 14.93 -1.47 19.12
C GLU A 93 16.25 -1.37 18.36
N GLU A 94 17.39 -1.48 19.07
CA GLU A 94 18.71 -1.52 18.44
C GLU A 94 18.89 -2.76 17.55
N GLN A 95 18.42 -3.93 18.00
CA GLN A 95 18.44 -5.15 17.20
C GLN A 95 17.58 -5.01 15.95
N LEU A 96 16.35 -4.48 16.07
CA LEU A 96 15.48 -4.21 14.94
C LEU A 96 16.11 -3.23 13.94
N LYS A 97 16.80 -2.20 14.44
CA LYS A 97 17.50 -1.24 13.60
C LYS A 97 18.62 -1.92 12.80
N LYS A 98 19.46 -2.74 13.45
CA LYS A 98 20.53 -3.49 12.77
C LYS A 98 19.97 -4.44 11.71
N MET A 99 18.94 -5.21 12.06
CA MET A 99 18.23 -6.09 11.14
C MET A 99 17.70 -5.33 9.93
N ARG A 100 17.04 -4.18 10.15
CA ARG A 100 16.54 -3.33 9.05
C ARG A 100 17.69 -2.87 8.16
N GLU A 101 18.75 -2.33 8.73
CA GLU A 101 19.91 -1.85 7.97
C GLU A 101 20.56 -2.97 7.15
N GLU A 102 20.68 -4.17 7.70
CA GLU A 102 21.17 -5.35 6.97
C GLU A 102 20.25 -5.76 5.83
N THR A 103 18.92 -5.78 6.06
CA THR A 103 17.95 -6.09 5.00
C THR A 103 17.98 -5.06 3.88
N GLU A 104 18.12 -3.77 4.20
CA GLU A 104 18.23 -2.70 3.20
C GLU A 104 19.52 -2.80 2.39
N ARG A 105 20.65 -3.16 3.02
CA ARG A 105 21.92 -3.39 2.31
C ARG A 105 21.81 -4.58 1.36
N MET A 106 21.27 -5.69 1.85
CA MET A 106 21.06 -6.88 1.02
C MET A 106 20.14 -6.59 -0.16
N GLN A 107 19.05 -5.84 0.07
CA GLN A 107 18.13 -5.46 -0.99
C GLN A 107 18.82 -4.59 -2.05
N LYS A 108 19.65 -3.62 -1.64
CA LYS A 108 20.44 -2.80 -2.57
C LYS A 108 21.41 -3.63 -3.40
N GLU A 109 22.10 -4.59 -2.80
CA GLU A 109 23.00 -5.49 -3.53
C GLU A 109 22.25 -6.34 -4.56
N ILE A 110 21.07 -6.85 -4.20
CA ILE A 110 20.19 -7.59 -5.12
C ILE A 110 19.75 -6.69 -6.27
N ASP A 111 19.27 -5.47 -5.99
CA ASP A 111 18.80 -4.53 -6.99
C ASP A 111 19.92 -4.12 -7.98
N GLU A 112 21.14 -3.92 -7.48
CA GLU A 112 22.31 -3.66 -8.32
C GLU A 112 22.65 -4.84 -9.23
N ARG A 113 22.63 -6.07 -8.69
CA ARG A 113 22.83 -7.29 -9.48
C ARG A 113 21.76 -7.43 -10.55
N ILE A 114 20.49 -7.22 -10.21
CA ILE A 114 19.36 -7.25 -11.16
C ILE A 114 19.54 -6.19 -12.24
N LYS A 115 19.91 -4.95 -11.87
CA LYS A 115 20.14 -3.87 -12.84
C LYS A 115 21.26 -4.20 -13.81
N LYS A 116 22.36 -4.80 -13.33
CA LYS A 116 23.48 -5.25 -14.16
C LYS A 116 23.05 -6.39 -15.09
N MET A 117 22.31 -7.37 -14.57
CA MET A 117 21.74 -8.46 -15.37
C MET A 117 20.78 -7.93 -16.43
N ASN A 118 19.85 -7.03 -16.09
CA ASN A 118 18.92 -6.45 -17.05
C ASN A 118 19.63 -5.66 -18.14
N LYS A 119 20.69 -4.92 -17.81
CA LYS A 119 21.54 -4.24 -18.81
C LYS A 119 22.23 -5.24 -19.73
N PHE A 120 22.70 -6.36 -19.18
CA PHE A 120 23.29 -7.45 -19.95
C PHE A 120 22.27 -8.13 -20.87
N PHE A 121 21.10 -8.50 -20.36
CA PHE A 121 20.02 -9.10 -21.14
C PHE A 121 19.52 -8.17 -22.26
N LYS A 122 19.40 -6.87 -22.01
CA LYS A 122 19.05 -5.91 -23.08
C LYS A 122 20.06 -5.91 -24.23
N ARG A 123 21.36 -6.01 -23.93
CA ARG A 123 22.40 -6.11 -24.96
C ARG A 123 22.30 -7.42 -25.75
N ILE A 124 22.07 -8.53 -25.05
CA ILE A 124 21.85 -9.83 -25.70
C ILE A 124 20.62 -9.79 -26.59
N LEU A 125 19.52 -9.21 -26.11
CA LEU A 125 18.27 -9.15 -26.86
C LEU A 125 18.44 -8.37 -28.17
N ILE A 126 19.14 -7.22 -28.11
CA ILE A 126 19.47 -6.44 -29.31
C ILE A 126 20.35 -7.24 -30.26
N PHE A 127 21.37 -7.94 -29.74
CA PHE A 127 22.25 -8.77 -30.55
C PHE A 127 21.49 -9.90 -31.26
N LEU A 128 20.60 -10.60 -30.55
CA LEU A 128 19.75 -11.65 -31.12
C LEU A 128 18.82 -11.11 -32.20
N PHE A 129 18.23 -9.92 -31.98
CA PHE A 129 17.40 -9.26 -32.97
C PHE A 129 18.20 -8.93 -34.23
N CYS A 130 19.40 -8.36 -34.11
CA CYS A 130 20.28 -8.10 -35.25
C CYS A 130 20.69 -9.38 -36.00
N MET A 131 20.98 -10.47 -35.28
CA MET A 131 21.30 -11.77 -35.90
C MET A 131 20.11 -12.35 -36.66
N LEU A 132 18.90 -12.20 -36.12
CA LEU A 132 17.67 -12.66 -36.76
C LEU A 132 17.38 -11.87 -38.05
N GLU A 133 17.51 -10.55 -38.02
CA GLU A 133 17.40 -9.70 -39.22
C GLU A 133 18.42 -10.11 -40.29
N PHE A 134 19.68 -10.32 -39.90
CA PHE A 134 20.73 -10.77 -40.81
C PHE A 134 20.42 -12.15 -41.43
N TYR A 135 19.91 -13.08 -40.62
CA TYR A 135 19.51 -14.40 -41.09
C TYR A 135 18.36 -14.32 -42.11
N ILE A 136 17.35 -13.47 -41.86
CA ILE A 136 16.25 -13.23 -42.80
C ILE A 136 16.77 -12.66 -44.12
N ILE A 137 17.72 -11.71 -44.08
CA ILE A 137 18.33 -11.15 -45.29
C ILE A 137 19.05 -12.23 -46.12
N ILE A 138 19.81 -13.12 -45.47
CA ILE A 138 20.47 -14.24 -46.17
C ILE A 138 19.41 -15.16 -46.82
N LEU A 139 18.36 -15.49 -46.07
CA LEU A 139 17.29 -16.36 -46.56
C LEU A 139 16.55 -15.74 -47.75
N LEU A 140 16.26 -14.44 -47.69
CA LEU A 140 15.68 -13.68 -48.79
C LEU A 140 16.61 -13.62 -50.01
N LYS A 141 17.91 -13.34 -49.81
CA LYS A 141 18.90 -13.34 -50.90
C LYS A 141 18.94 -14.69 -51.61
N ASN A 142 19.03 -15.78 -50.85
CA ASN A 142 19.04 -17.13 -51.41
C ASN A 142 17.73 -17.46 -52.14
N ALA A 143 16.57 -17.05 -51.61
CA ALA A 143 15.29 -17.22 -52.27
C ALA A 143 15.19 -16.43 -53.59
N ILE A 144 15.69 -15.19 -53.61
CA ILE A 144 15.73 -14.35 -54.82
C ILE A 144 16.65 -14.96 -55.87
N GLU A 145 17.86 -15.40 -55.50
CA GLU A 145 18.79 -16.08 -56.42
C GLU A 145 18.18 -17.35 -57.02
N ALA A 146 17.46 -18.15 -56.22
CA ALA A 146 16.76 -19.32 -56.71
C ALA A 146 15.62 -18.95 -57.70
N THR A 147 14.85 -17.90 -57.39
CA THR A 147 13.79 -17.40 -58.28
C THR A 147 14.37 -16.83 -59.58
N PHE A 148 15.49 -16.10 -59.50
CA PHE A 148 16.20 -15.52 -60.64
C PHE A 148 16.77 -16.61 -61.57
N HIS A 149 17.29 -17.71 -61.01
CA HIS A 149 17.76 -18.85 -61.82
C HIS A 149 16.59 -19.61 -62.48
N TYR A 150 15.38 -19.53 -61.94
CA TYR A 150 14.18 -20.16 -62.52
C TYR A 150 13.53 -19.30 -63.61
N PHE A 151 13.65 -17.98 -63.54
CA PHE A 151 13.11 -17.03 -64.49
C PHE A 151 14.20 -16.55 -65.48
N ASN A 152 14.40 -17.32 -66.55
CA ASN A 152 15.25 -16.97 -67.71
C ASN A 152 14.86 -15.63 -68.36
N GLU A 153 15.79 -15.04 -69.12
CA GLU A 153 15.88 -13.64 -69.58
C GLU A 153 14.62 -12.95 -70.15
N GLU A 154 13.60 -13.68 -70.61
CA GLU A 154 12.42 -13.07 -71.23
C GLU A 154 11.55 -12.26 -70.25
N ILE A 155 11.55 -12.62 -68.96
CA ILE A 155 10.64 -11.99 -67.98
C ILE A 155 11.24 -10.71 -67.40
N TRP A 156 12.57 -10.54 -67.49
CA TRP A 156 13.25 -9.29 -67.13
C TRP A 156 12.88 -8.12 -68.03
N PHE A 157 12.56 -8.39 -69.30
CA PHE A 157 12.05 -7.36 -70.20
C PHE A 157 10.68 -6.84 -69.74
N PHE A 158 9.79 -7.73 -69.31
CA PHE A 158 8.46 -7.36 -68.84
C PHE A 158 8.48 -6.73 -67.45
N PHE A 159 9.27 -7.26 -66.50
CA PHE A 159 9.40 -6.67 -65.16
C PHE A 159 10.10 -5.31 -65.20
N GLY A 160 11.16 -5.17 -65.99
CA GLY A 160 11.81 -3.88 -66.21
C GLY A 160 10.87 -2.86 -66.83
N TYR A 161 10.05 -3.27 -67.80
CA TYR A 161 9.03 -2.42 -68.42
C TYR A 161 7.92 -2.03 -67.45
N PHE A 162 7.44 -2.95 -66.60
CA PHE A 162 6.43 -2.66 -65.57
C PHE A 162 6.96 -1.69 -64.51
N ILE A 163 8.18 -1.89 -64.02
CA ILE A 163 8.82 -0.98 -63.06
C ILE A 163 9.04 0.40 -63.69
N LEU A 164 9.47 0.47 -64.95
CA LEU A 164 9.58 1.73 -65.70
C LEU A 164 8.21 2.41 -65.86
N LEU A 165 7.16 1.68 -66.23
CA LEU A 165 5.80 2.20 -66.34
C LEU A 165 5.28 2.73 -65.00
N ASP A 166 5.54 2.04 -63.89
CA ASP A 166 5.14 2.48 -62.56
C ASP A 166 5.92 3.73 -62.13
N ILE A 167 7.23 3.80 -62.39
CA ILE A 167 8.03 5.01 -62.13
C ILE A 167 7.53 6.18 -62.98
N PHE A 168 7.21 5.97 -64.25
CA PHE A 168 6.64 7.00 -65.14
C PHE A 168 5.23 7.43 -64.72
N ALA A 169 4.39 6.49 -64.26
CA ALA A 169 3.06 6.79 -63.72
C ALA A 169 3.16 7.60 -62.44
N PHE A 170 4.05 7.23 -61.51
CA PHE A 170 4.31 8.00 -60.28
C PHE A 170 4.90 9.38 -60.58
N ALA A 171 5.84 9.49 -61.52
CA ALA A 171 6.40 10.77 -61.95
C ALA A 171 5.32 11.66 -62.60
N GLY A 172 4.43 11.10 -63.42
CA GLY A 172 3.31 11.80 -64.03
C GLY A 172 2.30 12.31 -62.99
N VAL A 173 1.95 11.48 -62.01
CA VAL A 173 1.04 11.85 -60.91
C VAL A 173 1.63 12.94 -60.01
N ILE A 174 2.96 12.97 -59.82
CA ILE A 174 3.63 13.99 -59.00
C ILE A 174 3.88 15.29 -59.80
N LEU A 175 4.23 15.22 -61.08
CA LEU A 175 4.58 16.39 -61.90
C LEU A 175 3.35 17.11 -62.47
N ALA A 176 2.25 16.40 -62.74
CA ALA A 176 1.00 17.00 -63.23
C ALA A 176 0.42 18.10 -62.30
N PRO A 177 0.30 17.91 -60.97
CA PRO A 177 -0.18 18.98 -60.09
C PRO A 177 0.80 20.16 -60.00
N ILE A 178 2.11 19.93 -60.12
CA ILE A 178 3.12 21.01 -60.10
C ILE A 178 3.02 21.88 -61.37
N GLY A 179 2.87 21.26 -62.53
CA GLY A 179 2.62 21.96 -63.80
C GLY A 179 1.30 22.71 -63.81
N PHE A 180 0.24 22.13 -63.24
CA PHE A 180 -1.07 22.77 -63.12
C PHE A 180 -1.05 23.99 -62.18
N ILE A 181 -0.33 23.91 -61.04
CA ILE A 181 -0.13 25.04 -60.13
C ILE A 181 0.67 26.16 -60.82
N TRP A 182 1.69 25.83 -61.61
CA TRP A 182 2.46 26.81 -62.39
C TRP A 182 1.59 27.47 -63.48
N LEU A 183 0.74 26.70 -64.17
CA LEU A 183 -0.19 27.20 -65.18
C LEU A 183 -1.26 28.11 -64.57
N LEU A 184 -1.83 27.75 -63.41
CA LEU A 184 -2.78 28.59 -62.66
C LEU A 184 -2.14 29.90 -62.18
N LYS A 185 -0.86 29.87 -61.76
CA LYS A 185 -0.10 31.09 -61.43
C LYS A 185 0.12 31.97 -62.67
N LYS A 186 0.40 31.37 -63.84
CA LYS A 186 0.61 32.10 -65.10
C LYS A 186 -0.69 32.65 -65.70
N ALA A 187 -1.82 31.96 -65.51
CA ALA A 187 -3.14 32.40 -65.96
C ALA A 187 -3.72 33.56 -65.13
N LYS A 188 -3.19 33.83 -63.93
CA LYS A 188 -3.53 35.03 -63.11
C LYS A 188 -2.79 36.31 -63.54
N ILE A 189 -2.40 36.39 -64.81
CA ILE A 189 -2.08 37.63 -65.51
C ILE A 189 -2.88 37.62 -66.81
N LEU A 190 -4.18 37.90 -66.70
CA LEU A 190 -5.00 38.66 -67.65
C LEU A 190 -6.39 38.81 -67.02
N LYS A 191 -6.48 39.80 -66.12
CA LYS A 191 -7.63 40.34 -65.37
C LYS A 191 -8.14 39.51 -64.19
#